data_AF-A0A9E7SMT6-F1
#
_entry.id   AF-A0A9E7SMT6-F1
#
_cell.length_a   1.000
_cell.length_b   1.000
_cell.length_c   1.000
_cell.angle_alpha   90.00
_cell.angle_beta   90.00
_cell.angle_gamma   90.00
#
_symmetry.space_group_name_H-M   'P 1'
#
loop_
_entity.id
_entity.type
_entity.pdbx_description
1 polymer ?
#
loop_
_entity_poly.entity_id
_entity_poly.type
_entity_poly.pdbx_seq_one_letter_code
_entity_poly.pdbx_strand_id
1 'polypeptide(L)'
;MKIEDHILFTANHKNWKVGDKLLTMEEPQIAHFLASVSNTVNLKIPEYLTEVMNVEEIMSLAEEIGEKEVWEVLKTLKSPGTSRKLNTMIFEEDKKLKKLLLDVAKALLTREALSKKFPVNFPEDPITELRTTPMYQEEHINFTAKHGSWIVVKRLIIDDKTPVADIARILASINETTVSKIPVYAGIDLKGIEEWFGDIKKAKSESDIKALVEKLTNIPIERYAPKEFAEHGKLYALRTALQKMGLSIDIPSKSLEKYLEKV
;
A
#
# COMPACT_ATOMS: atom_id res chain seq x y z
N MET A 1 -33.98 -5.95 2.73
CA MET A 1 -33.29 -5.56 3.98
C MET A 1 -32.31 -4.45 3.63
N LYS A 2 -32.43 -3.24 4.20
CA LYS A 2 -31.44 -2.17 3.98
C LYS A 2 -30.24 -2.47 4.89
N ILE A 3 -29.05 -2.59 4.31
CA ILE A 3 -27.81 -2.70 5.09
C ILE A 3 -27.52 -1.31 5.65
N GLU A 4 -27.39 -1.21 6.97
CA GLU A 4 -27.04 0.04 7.65
C GLU A 4 -25.58 0.41 7.42
N ASP A 5 -25.29 1.71 7.52
CA ASP A 5 -23.92 2.21 7.42
C ASP A 5 -23.06 1.61 8.53
N HIS A 6 -21.98 0.97 8.12
CA HIS A 6 -21.01 0.30 8.98
C HIS A 6 -19.67 0.26 8.27
N ILE A 7 -18.56 0.39 9.00
CA ILE A 7 -17.23 0.10 8.47
C ILE A 7 -16.52 -0.72 9.55
N LEU A 8 -16.02 -1.88 9.19
CA LEU A 8 -15.49 -2.88 10.11
C LEU A 8 -14.31 -3.58 9.44
N PHE A 9 -13.19 -3.64 10.15
CA PHE A 9 -12.03 -4.44 9.78
C PHE A 9 -11.73 -5.43 10.90
N THR A 10 -11.56 -6.71 10.56
CA THR A 10 -11.08 -7.74 11.49
C THR A 10 -10.11 -8.66 10.78
N ALA A 11 -9.07 -9.07 11.49
CA ALA A 11 -8.15 -10.11 11.08
C ALA A 11 -7.90 -11.05 12.26
N ASN A 12 -8.06 -12.35 12.01
CA ASN A 12 -7.79 -13.42 12.94
C ASN A 12 -7.01 -14.49 12.18
N HIS A 13 -5.70 -14.54 12.35
CA HIS A 13 -4.87 -15.58 11.75
C HIS A 13 -3.67 -15.87 12.65
N LYS A 14 -3.61 -17.08 13.21
CA LYS A 14 -2.61 -17.52 14.18
C LYS A 14 -2.55 -16.56 15.38
N ASN A 15 -1.39 -15.94 15.59
CA ASN A 15 -1.14 -14.98 16.66
C ASN A 15 -1.56 -13.55 16.32
N TRP A 16 -1.94 -13.29 15.07
CA TRP A 16 -2.37 -11.95 14.64
C TRP A 16 -3.89 -11.82 14.76
N LYS A 17 -4.33 -11.15 15.83
CA LYS A 17 -5.75 -10.91 16.15
C LYS A 17 -5.97 -9.43 16.39
N VAL A 18 -6.52 -8.76 15.39
CA VAL A 18 -6.76 -7.31 15.41
C VAL A 18 -8.12 -7.02 14.81
N GLY A 19 -8.73 -5.93 15.21
CA GLY A 19 -9.98 -5.51 14.59
C GLY A 19 -10.59 -4.32 15.28
N ASP A 20 -11.25 -3.49 14.49
CA ASP A 20 -11.91 -2.30 15.00
C ASP A 20 -13.14 -2.01 14.13
N LYS A 21 -14.12 -1.34 14.74
CA LYS A 21 -15.38 -0.95 14.10
C LYS A 21 -15.53 0.56 14.24
N LEU A 22 -15.75 1.22 13.11
CA LEU A 22 -16.05 2.64 13.13
C LEU A 22 -17.40 2.90 13.82
N LEU A 23 -17.38 3.75 14.84
CA LEU A 23 -18.57 4.11 15.63
C LEU A 23 -19.26 5.37 15.09
N THR A 24 -18.49 6.31 14.53
CA THR A 24 -18.97 7.61 14.04
C THR A 24 -18.75 7.69 12.54
N MET A 25 -19.83 7.93 11.77
CA MET A 25 -19.83 7.97 10.29
C MET A 25 -19.61 9.38 9.73
N GLU A 26 -18.85 10.21 10.42
CA GLU A 26 -18.42 11.51 9.90
C GLU A 26 -17.23 11.31 8.96
N GLU A 27 -17.15 12.09 7.88
CA GLU A 27 -16.17 11.88 6.81
C GLU A 27 -14.71 11.88 7.31
N PRO A 28 -14.25 12.83 8.16
CA PRO A 28 -12.88 12.80 8.67
C PRO A 28 -12.56 11.51 9.44
N GLN A 29 -13.48 11.01 10.26
CA GLN A 29 -13.31 9.80 11.05
C GLN A 29 -13.29 8.56 10.16
N ILE A 30 -14.05 8.55 9.07
CA ILE A 30 -13.92 7.51 8.04
C ILE A 30 -12.51 7.55 7.43
N ALA A 31 -11.99 8.72 7.06
CA ALA A 31 -10.64 8.84 6.49
C ALA A 31 -9.56 8.31 7.44
N HIS A 32 -9.56 8.73 8.71
CA HIS A 32 -8.62 8.26 9.73
C HIS A 32 -8.73 6.75 9.98
N PHE A 33 -9.94 6.22 10.04
CA PHE A 33 -10.14 4.77 10.20
C PHE A 33 -9.57 3.98 9.02
N LEU A 34 -9.85 4.42 7.79
CA LEU A 34 -9.31 3.79 6.58
C LEU A 34 -7.79 3.88 6.51
N ALA A 35 -7.20 4.99 6.98
CA ALA A 35 -5.77 5.17 7.08
C ALA A 35 -5.13 4.19 8.09
N SER A 36 -5.76 4.01 9.26
CA SER A 36 -5.34 3.02 10.25
C SER A 36 -5.40 1.59 9.68
N VAL A 37 -6.47 1.25 8.94
CA VAL A 37 -6.59 -0.05 8.26
C VAL A 37 -5.50 -0.23 7.21
N SER A 38 -5.23 0.79 6.39
CA SER A 38 -4.15 0.78 5.39
C SER A 38 -2.79 0.49 6.03
N ASN A 39 -2.45 1.18 7.12
CA ASN A 39 -1.21 0.97 7.85
C ASN A 39 -1.15 -0.46 8.42
N THR A 40 -2.25 -0.93 9.01
CA THR A 40 -2.36 -2.28 9.58
C THR A 40 -2.08 -3.37 8.55
N VAL A 41 -2.73 -3.30 7.39
CA VAL A 41 -2.56 -4.34 6.35
C VAL A 41 -1.18 -4.27 5.70
N ASN A 42 -0.65 -3.07 5.45
CA ASN A 42 0.68 -2.92 4.84
C ASN A 42 1.81 -3.46 5.72
N LEU A 43 1.72 -3.29 7.04
CA LEU A 43 2.69 -3.88 7.98
C LEU A 43 2.70 -5.41 7.90
N LYS A 44 1.55 -6.02 7.59
CA LYS A 44 1.40 -7.48 7.63
C LYS A 44 1.68 -8.17 6.29
N ILE A 45 1.53 -7.49 5.15
CA ILE A 45 1.75 -8.08 3.82
C ILE A 45 3.11 -8.80 3.68
N PRO A 46 4.26 -8.25 4.12
CA PRO A 46 5.56 -8.89 3.93
C PRO A 46 5.64 -10.30 4.51
N GLU A 47 5.04 -10.54 5.69
CA GLU A 47 5.01 -11.87 6.31
C GLU A 47 4.33 -12.92 5.42
N TYR A 48 3.34 -12.49 4.63
CA TYR A 48 2.56 -13.34 3.73
C TYR A 48 3.15 -13.48 2.32
N LEU A 49 4.31 -12.88 2.05
CA LEU A 49 5.02 -13.01 0.77
C LEU A 49 6.18 -14.01 0.83
N THR A 50 6.50 -14.52 2.02
CA THR A 50 7.67 -15.37 2.28
C THR A 50 7.69 -16.69 1.52
N GLU A 51 6.53 -17.21 1.09
CA GLU A 51 6.45 -18.43 0.29
C GLU A 51 6.80 -18.22 -1.20
N VAL A 52 6.72 -16.99 -1.70
CA VAL A 52 6.92 -16.67 -3.13
C VAL A 52 8.17 -15.83 -3.39
N MET A 53 8.80 -15.30 -2.34
CA MET A 53 10.05 -14.54 -2.43
C MET A 53 10.82 -14.47 -1.10
N ASN A 54 12.13 -14.24 -1.20
CA ASN A 54 13.00 -13.97 -0.06
C ASN A 54 12.81 -12.53 0.43
N VAL A 55 11.88 -12.35 1.38
CA VAL A 55 11.56 -11.04 1.97
C VAL A 55 12.74 -10.47 2.74
N GLU A 56 13.51 -11.29 3.45
CA GLU A 56 14.66 -10.83 4.25
C GLU A 56 15.74 -10.19 3.38
N GLU A 57 16.09 -10.82 2.25
CA GLU A 57 17.03 -10.24 1.29
C GLU A 57 16.51 -8.94 0.65
N ILE A 58 15.19 -8.85 0.39
CA ILE A 58 14.57 -7.61 -0.10
C ILE A 58 14.70 -6.49 0.93
N MET A 59 14.49 -6.78 2.22
CA MET A 59 14.65 -5.81 3.31
C MET A 59 16.10 -5.35 3.45
N SER A 60 17.06 -6.27 3.38
CA SER A 60 18.48 -5.93 3.41
C SER A 60 18.90 -5.04 2.23
N LEU A 61 18.40 -5.35 1.03
CA LEU A 61 18.62 -4.50 -0.15
C LEU A 61 17.95 -3.12 0.00
N ALA A 62 16.77 -3.07 0.63
CA ALA A 62 16.07 -1.82 0.90
C ALA A 62 16.90 -0.90 1.81
N GLU A 63 17.50 -1.46 2.86
CA GLU A 63 18.39 -0.75 3.76
C GLU A 63 19.62 -0.21 3.03
N GLU A 64 20.33 -1.05 2.26
CA GLU A 64 21.49 -0.62 1.46
C GLU A 64 21.14 0.54 0.52
N ILE A 65 20.00 0.45 -0.17
CA ILE A 65 19.56 1.50 -1.09
C ILE A 65 19.19 2.77 -0.31
N GLY A 66 18.50 2.62 0.82
CA GLY A 66 17.96 3.71 1.64
C GLY A 66 19.01 4.63 2.25
N GLU A 67 20.27 4.21 2.37
CA GLU A 67 21.35 5.07 2.88
C GLU A 67 21.75 6.19 1.91
N LYS A 68 21.38 6.09 0.63
CA LYS A 68 21.72 7.08 -0.41
C LYS A 68 20.89 8.36 -0.31
N GLU A 69 21.26 9.37 -1.11
CA GLU A 69 20.41 10.53 -1.31
C GLU A 69 19.10 10.16 -2.01
N VAL A 70 18.01 10.91 -1.78
CA VAL A 70 16.67 10.57 -2.28
C VAL A 70 16.65 10.33 -3.80
N TRP A 71 17.29 11.20 -4.59
CA TRP A 71 17.30 11.04 -6.04
C TRP A 71 18.10 9.80 -6.48
N GLU A 72 19.15 9.42 -5.75
CA GLU A 72 19.93 8.20 -5.98
C GLU A 72 19.16 6.94 -5.60
N VAL A 73 18.40 6.98 -4.49
CA VAL A 73 17.46 5.93 -4.09
C VAL A 73 16.50 5.66 -5.24
N LEU A 74 15.79 6.70 -5.71
CA LEU A 74 14.81 6.58 -6.78
C LEU A 74 15.42 6.11 -8.11
N LYS A 75 16.61 6.62 -8.47
CA LYS A 75 17.38 6.18 -9.64
C LYS A 75 17.75 4.70 -9.53
N THR A 76 18.20 4.27 -8.36
CA THR A 76 18.58 2.87 -8.09
C THR A 76 17.35 1.96 -8.17
N LEU A 77 16.25 2.27 -7.48
CA LEU A 77 15.01 1.50 -7.47
C LEU A 77 14.43 1.28 -8.88
N LYS A 78 14.50 2.31 -9.73
CA LYS A 78 14.02 2.23 -11.12
C LYS A 78 14.91 1.35 -11.99
N SER A 79 16.19 1.18 -11.66
CA SER A 79 17.20 0.62 -12.56
C SER A 79 16.93 -0.84 -12.97
N PRO A 80 17.34 -1.24 -14.18
CA PRO A 80 17.30 -2.65 -14.59
C PRO A 80 18.15 -3.56 -13.69
N GLY A 81 19.24 -3.04 -13.12
CA GLY A 81 20.10 -3.79 -12.19
C GLY A 81 19.33 -4.25 -10.96
N THR A 82 18.53 -3.36 -10.36
CA THR A 82 17.67 -3.69 -9.22
C THR A 82 16.63 -4.74 -9.59
N SER A 83 15.99 -4.63 -10.76
CA SER A 83 15.06 -5.67 -11.22
C SER A 83 15.72 -7.03 -11.43
N ARG A 84 16.99 -7.07 -11.89
CA ARG A 84 17.75 -8.32 -11.99
C ARG A 84 18.08 -8.91 -10.62
N LYS A 85 18.47 -8.08 -9.65
CA LYS A 85 18.67 -8.52 -8.25
C LYS A 85 17.38 -9.09 -7.66
N LEU A 86 16.25 -8.39 -7.79
CA LEU A 86 14.96 -8.87 -7.29
C LEU A 86 14.53 -10.20 -7.91
N ASN A 87 14.83 -10.44 -9.20
CA ASN A 87 14.51 -11.72 -9.83
C ASN A 87 15.21 -12.92 -9.18
N THR A 88 16.38 -12.76 -8.58
CA THR A 88 17.06 -13.87 -7.88
C THR A 88 16.43 -14.18 -6.52
N MET A 89 15.63 -13.24 -6.00
CA MET A 89 14.93 -13.35 -4.71
C MET A 89 13.50 -13.91 -4.86
N ILE A 90 13.03 -14.17 -6.09
CA ILE A 90 11.67 -14.64 -6.36
C ILE A 90 11.70 -16.15 -6.65
N PHE A 91 10.85 -16.89 -5.92
CA PHE A 91 10.75 -18.35 -5.98
C PHE A 91 9.78 -18.81 -7.08
N GLU A 92 10.03 -18.35 -8.30
CA GLU A 92 9.24 -18.70 -9.48
C GLU A 92 10.14 -18.79 -10.72
N GLU A 93 9.92 -19.81 -11.54
CA GLU A 93 10.69 -20.11 -12.75
C GLU A 93 9.94 -19.73 -14.02
N ASP A 94 8.59 -19.79 -14.02
CA ASP A 94 7.80 -19.31 -15.15
C ASP A 94 8.02 -17.80 -15.33
N LYS A 95 8.53 -17.43 -16.49
CA LYS A 95 8.89 -16.04 -16.80
C LYS A 95 7.73 -15.06 -16.68
N LYS A 96 6.49 -15.48 -16.98
CA LYS A 96 5.31 -14.61 -16.91
C LYS A 96 4.86 -14.45 -15.46
N LEU A 97 4.83 -15.53 -14.69
CA LEU A 97 4.48 -15.50 -13.26
C LEU A 97 5.53 -14.75 -12.44
N LYS A 98 6.81 -15.01 -12.70
CA LYS A 98 7.94 -14.31 -12.07
C LYS A 98 7.87 -12.79 -12.30
N LYS A 99 7.40 -12.35 -13.48
CA LYS A 99 7.19 -10.93 -13.76
C LYS A 99 6.10 -10.31 -12.89
N LEU A 100 5.02 -11.04 -12.59
CA LEU A 100 3.96 -10.56 -11.69
C LEU A 100 4.50 -10.38 -10.27
N LEU A 101 5.28 -11.36 -9.79
CA LEU A 101 5.93 -11.29 -8.49
C LEU A 101 7.04 -10.23 -8.44
N LEU A 102 7.69 -9.92 -9.56
CA LEU A 102 8.66 -8.84 -9.65
C LEU A 102 8.02 -7.47 -9.39
N ASP A 103 6.79 -7.25 -9.87
CA ASP A 103 6.06 -6.01 -9.60
C ASP A 103 5.74 -5.87 -8.10
N VAL A 104 5.41 -6.99 -7.44
CA VAL A 104 5.18 -7.07 -5.98
C VAL A 104 6.48 -6.79 -5.20
N ALA A 105 7.56 -7.52 -5.52
CA ALA A 105 8.85 -7.37 -4.87
C ALA A 105 9.42 -5.95 -5.03
N LYS A 106 9.20 -5.33 -6.20
CA LYS A 106 9.63 -3.96 -6.46
C LYS A 106 8.84 -2.93 -5.65
N ALA A 107 7.54 -3.15 -5.46
CA ALA A 107 6.73 -2.28 -4.62
C ALA A 107 7.13 -2.39 -3.14
N LEU A 108 7.40 -3.60 -2.65
CA LEU A 108 7.95 -3.85 -1.32
C LEU A 108 9.29 -3.14 -1.13
N LEU A 109 10.26 -3.39 -2.03
CA LEU A 109 11.57 -2.75 -1.97
C LEU A 109 11.47 -1.22 -1.97
N THR A 110 10.59 -0.66 -2.81
CA THR A 110 10.41 0.79 -2.92
C THR A 110 9.86 1.38 -1.63
N ARG A 111 8.85 0.73 -1.01
CA ARG A 111 8.28 1.14 0.27
C ARG A 111 9.35 1.19 1.36
N GLU A 112 10.10 0.10 1.50
CA GLU A 112 11.04 -0.06 2.59
C GLU A 112 12.26 0.85 2.42
N ALA A 113 12.79 1.00 1.19
CA ALA A 113 13.92 1.87 0.92
C ALA A 113 13.61 3.36 1.13
N LEU A 114 12.34 3.76 0.96
CA LEU A 114 11.89 5.14 1.14
C LEU A 114 11.43 5.45 2.57
N SER A 115 11.19 4.44 3.41
CA SER A 115 10.64 4.60 4.76
C SER A 115 11.48 5.53 5.66
N LYS A 116 12.81 5.54 5.49
CA LYS A 116 13.73 6.45 6.22
C LYS A 116 13.78 7.88 5.65
N LYS A 117 13.19 8.13 4.47
CA LYS A 117 13.26 9.42 3.75
C LYS A 117 11.92 10.14 3.70
N PHE A 118 10.83 9.39 3.65
CA PHE A 118 9.47 9.91 3.59
C PHE A 118 8.55 9.08 4.48
N PRO A 119 7.47 9.67 5.03
CA PRO A 119 6.38 8.87 5.55
C PRO A 119 5.82 8.01 4.41
N VAL A 120 5.88 6.68 4.56
CA VAL A 120 5.28 5.70 3.64
C VAL A 120 4.00 5.06 4.22
N ASN A 121 3.70 5.40 5.47
CA ASN A 121 2.45 5.14 6.18
C ASN A 121 1.66 6.44 6.27
N PHE A 122 0.34 6.32 6.42
CA PHE A 122 -0.47 7.44 6.89
C PHE A 122 -0.10 7.81 8.34
N PRO A 123 -0.38 9.03 8.82
CA PRO A 123 0.02 9.47 10.15
C PRO A 123 -0.66 8.71 11.31
N GLU A 124 -1.71 7.94 11.04
CA GLU A 124 -2.42 7.15 12.04
C GLU A 124 -1.64 5.91 12.48
N ASP A 125 -1.82 5.48 13.72
CA ASP A 125 -1.30 4.21 14.18
C ASP A 125 -2.02 3.02 13.53
N PRO A 126 -1.32 1.88 13.33
CA PRO A 126 -1.99 0.64 12.95
C PRO A 126 -2.90 0.13 14.08
N ILE A 127 -3.90 -0.65 13.71
CA ILE A 127 -4.77 -1.37 14.64
C ILE A 127 -3.98 -2.57 15.17
N THR A 128 -3.62 -2.52 16.45
CA THR A 128 -2.79 -3.53 17.13
C THR A 128 -3.58 -4.49 18.02
N GLU A 129 -4.84 -4.17 18.29
CA GLU A 129 -5.70 -4.90 19.23
C GLU A 129 -7.05 -5.26 18.61
N LEU A 130 -7.74 -6.23 19.21
CA LEU A 130 -9.10 -6.59 18.87
C LEU A 130 -10.08 -5.79 19.75
N ARG A 131 -10.60 -4.70 19.21
CA ARG A 131 -11.54 -3.76 19.84
C ARG A 131 -13.00 -4.00 19.48
N THR A 132 -13.26 -5.03 18.67
CA THR A 132 -14.59 -5.40 18.18
C THR A 132 -14.74 -6.91 18.15
N THR A 133 -15.97 -7.39 18.20
CA THR A 133 -16.25 -8.84 18.08
C THR A 133 -16.02 -9.27 16.63
N PRO A 134 -15.17 -10.29 16.37
CA PRO A 134 -15.02 -10.83 15.04
C PRO A 134 -16.33 -11.37 14.48
N MET A 135 -16.56 -11.17 13.18
CA MET A 135 -17.75 -11.67 12.50
C MET A 135 -17.73 -13.20 12.32
N TYR A 136 -16.54 -13.80 12.29
CA TYR A 136 -16.32 -15.22 12.07
C TYR A 136 -15.48 -15.80 13.21
N GLN A 137 -15.74 -17.06 13.57
CA GLN A 137 -14.95 -17.76 14.61
C GLN A 137 -13.66 -18.34 14.02
N GLU A 138 -13.73 -18.74 12.75
CA GLU A 138 -12.62 -19.25 11.97
C GLU A 138 -11.51 -18.20 11.77
N GLU A 139 -10.34 -18.65 11.35
CA GLU A 139 -9.31 -17.73 10.89
C GLU A 139 -9.81 -17.00 9.63
N HIS A 140 -9.62 -15.68 9.58
CA HIS A 140 -10.16 -14.85 8.52
C HIS A 140 -9.43 -13.52 8.39
N ILE A 141 -9.56 -12.94 7.20
CA ILE A 141 -9.47 -11.49 6.98
C ILE A 141 -10.85 -11.00 6.59
N ASN A 142 -11.30 -9.88 7.16
CA ASN A 142 -12.57 -9.27 6.83
C ASN A 142 -12.46 -7.75 6.82
N PHE A 143 -12.92 -7.12 5.75
CA PHE A 143 -13.11 -5.69 5.65
C PHE A 143 -14.48 -5.42 5.03
N THR A 144 -15.40 -4.85 5.79
CA THR A 144 -16.77 -4.58 5.35
C THR A 144 -17.02 -3.09 5.46
N ALA A 145 -17.56 -2.45 4.44
CA ALA A 145 -17.95 -1.05 4.46
C ALA A 145 -19.34 -0.91 3.84
N LYS A 146 -20.16 -0.03 4.39
CA LYS A 146 -21.40 0.51 3.87
C LYS A 146 -21.42 1.96 4.36
N HIS A 147 -21.42 2.93 3.47
CA HIS A 147 -21.58 4.35 3.79
C HIS A 147 -22.22 5.06 2.59
N GLY A 148 -23.45 5.55 2.72
CA GLY A 148 -24.20 6.10 1.59
C GLY A 148 -24.37 5.08 0.45
N SER A 149 -23.92 5.40 -0.76
CA SER A 149 -23.89 4.47 -1.90
C SER A 149 -22.67 3.54 -1.91
N TRP A 150 -21.68 3.79 -1.04
CA TRP A 150 -20.47 2.97 -0.97
C TRP A 150 -20.74 1.70 -0.17
N ILE A 151 -20.47 0.53 -0.75
CA ILE A 151 -20.53 -0.76 -0.05
C ILE A 151 -19.32 -1.58 -0.50
N VAL A 152 -18.55 -2.16 0.41
CA VAL A 152 -17.49 -3.09 0.07
C VAL A 152 -17.45 -4.24 1.06
N VAL A 153 -17.17 -5.46 0.60
CA VAL A 153 -16.87 -6.61 1.47
C VAL A 153 -15.62 -7.27 0.87
N LYS A 154 -14.51 -7.28 1.59
CA LYS A 154 -13.29 -8.02 1.20
C LYS A 154 -12.96 -8.96 2.33
N ARG A 155 -13.33 -10.22 2.12
CA ARG A 155 -13.26 -11.29 3.11
C ARG A 155 -12.53 -12.51 2.56
N LEU A 156 -11.87 -13.24 3.43
CA LEU A 156 -11.25 -14.54 3.16
C LEU A 156 -11.34 -15.34 4.46
N ILE A 157 -11.95 -16.53 4.40
CA ILE A 157 -11.80 -17.54 5.46
C ILE A 157 -10.51 -18.29 5.16
N ILE A 158 -9.69 -18.48 6.18
CA ILE A 158 -8.38 -19.09 6.08
C ILE A 158 -8.47 -20.51 6.65
N ASP A 159 -8.03 -21.46 5.84
CA ASP A 159 -7.87 -22.87 6.20
C ASP A 159 -6.48 -23.37 5.83
N ASP A 160 -6.19 -24.63 6.13
CA ASP A 160 -4.89 -25.26 5.85
C ASP A 160 -4.53 -25.34 4.35
N LYS A 161 -5.50 -25.11 3.46
CA LYS A 161 -5.30 -25.13 1.99
C LYS A 161 -5.18 -23.74 1.41
N THR A 162 -5.41 -22.69 2.19
CA THR A 162 -5.40 -21.31 1.74
C THR A 162 -3.95 -20.91 1.45
N PRO A 163 -3.60 -20.54 0.20
CA PRO A 163 -2.26 -20.08 -0.12
C PRO A 163 -1.92 -18.82 0.67
N VAL A 164 -0.73 -18.76 1.28
CA VAL A 164 -0.31 -17.61 2.08
C VAL A 164 -0.28 -16.34 1.23
N ALA A 165 0.11 -16.46 -0.05
CA ALA A 165 0.05 -15.37 -1.02
C ALA A 165 -1.37 -14.85 -1.32
N ASP A 166 -2.44 -15.64 -1.10
CA ASP A 166 -3.82 -15.17 -1.22
C ASP A 166 -4.22 -14.27 -0.04
N ILE A 167 -3.67 -14.52 1.16
CA ILE A 167 -3.79 -13.60 2.29
C ILE A 167 -3.11 -12.27 1.94
N ALA A 168 -1.88 -12.30 1.41
CA ALA A 168 -1.19 -11.10 0.93
C ALA A 168 -2.02 -10.34 -0.13
N ARG A 169 -2.65 -11.06 -1.06
CA ARG A 169 -3.51 -10.48 -2.10
C ARG A 169 -4.71 -9.75 -1.49
N ILE A 170 -5.43 -10.37 -0.55
CA ILE A 170 -6.59 -9.75 0.10
C ILE A 170 -6.17 -8.50 0.88
N LEU A 171 -5.07 -8.56 1.62
CA LEU A 171 -4.53 -7.41 2.35
C LEU A 171 -4.15 -6.26 1.42
N ALA A 172 -3.46 -6.55 0.30
CA ALA A 172 -3.15 -5.58 -0.73
C ALA A 172 -4.42 -4.97 -1.35
N SER A 173 -5.45 -5.78 -1.59
CA SER A 173 -6.73 -5.32 -2.14
C SER A 173 -7.50 -4.42 -1.15
N ILE A 174 -7.42 -4.72 0.15
CA ILE A 174 -7.95 -3.83 1.20
C ILE A 174 -7.21 -2.50 1.18
N ASN A 175 -5.87 -2.52 1.11
CA ASN A 175 -5.06 -1.30 1.01
C ASN A 175 -5.43 -0.44 -0.20
N GLU A 176 -5.60 -1.04 -1.39
CA GLU A 176 -6.03 -0.31 -2.58
C GLU A 176 -7.39 0.39 -2.38
N THR A 177 -8.30 -0.25 -1.65
CA THR A 177 -9.61 0.34 -1.33
C THR A 177 -9.49 1.49 -0.35
N THR A 178 -8.76 1.32 0.74
CA THR A 178 -8.57 2.39 1.73
C THR A 178 -7.88 3.59 1.10
N VAL A 179 -6.77 3.37 0.36
CA VAL A 179 -6.03 4.43 -0.35
C VAL A 179 -6.89 5.14 -1.40
N SER A 180 -7.78 4.44 -2.11
CA SER A 180 -8.68 5.12 -3.06
C SER A 180 -9.77 5.96 -2.39
N LYS A 181 -10.14 5.67 -1.13
CA LYS A 181 -11.27 6.29 -0.44
C LYS A 181 -10.91 7.38 0.55
N ILE A 182 -9.73 7.30 1.16
CA ILE A 182 -9.23 8.35 2.05
C ILE A 182 -9.35 9.75 1.41
N PRO A 183 -8.94 10.02 0.15
CA PRO A 183 -9.01 11.35 -0.45
C PRO A 183 -10.44 11.90 -0.56
N VAL A 184 -11.41 11.01 -0.79
CA VAL A 184 -12.83 11.38 -0.93
C VAL A 184 -13.36 11.89 0.41
N TYR A 185 -13.04 11.20 1.50
CA TYR A 185 -13.50 11.55 2.84
C TYR A 185 -12.64 12.61 3.54
N ALA A 186 -11.38 12.76 3.12
CA ALA A 186 -10.43 13.75 3.63
C ALA A 186 -10.45 15.08 2.85
N GLY A 187 -11.23 15.17 1.76
CA GLY A 187 -11.27 16.37 0.90
C GLY A 187 -9.94 16.68 0.21
N ILE A 188 -9.16 15.65 -0.17
CA ILE A 188 -7.85 15.83 -0.83
C ILE A 188 -8.05 15.95 -2.35
N ASP A 189 -7.53 17.03 -2.91
CA ASP A 189 -7.52 17.29 -4.35
C ASP A 189 -6.39 16.53 -5.05
N LEU A 190 -6.65 15.26 -5.38
CA LEU A 190 -5.71 14.44 -6.14
C LEU A 190 -5.41 15.02 -7.52
N LYS A 191 -6.38 15.68 -8.16
CA LYS A 191 -6.19 16.25 -9.49
C LYS A 191 -5.21 17.42 -9.43
N GLY A 192 -5.33 18.30 -8.45
CA GLY A 192 -4.36 19.37 -8.21
C GLY A 192 -2.95 18.85 -7.92
N ILE A 193 -2.84 17.76 -7.15
CA ILE A 193 -1.55 17.08 -6.92
C ILE A 193 -1.00 16.52 -8.24
N GLU A 194 -1.82 15.87 -9.08
CA GLU A 194 -1.38 15.35 -10.38
C GLU A 194 -0.92 16.47 -11.34
N GLU A 195 -1.65 17.59 -11.37
CA GLU A 195 -1.32 18.77 -12.17
C GLU A 195 -0.01 19.41 -11.72
N TRP A 196 0.30 19.41 -10.42
CA TRP A 196 1.60 19.88 -9.89
C TRP A 196 2.79 19.14 -10.52
N PHE A 197 2.65 17.84 -10.77
CA PHE A 197 3.67 17.02 -11.45
C PHE A 197 3.44 16.88 -12.97
N GLY A 198 2.54 17.68 -13.56
CA GLY A 198 2.06 17.51 -14.94
C GLY A 198 3.12 17.72 -16.03
N ASP A 199 4.09 18.61 -15.78
CA ASP A 199 5.25 18.87 -16.65
C ASP A 199 6.22 17.69 -16.74
N ILE A 200 6.27 16.84 -15.71
CA ILE A 200 7.07 15.61 -15.72
C ILE A 200 6.19 14.45 -16.19
N LYS A 201 6.22 14.13 -17.49
CA LYS A 201 5.46 12.99 -18.04
C LYS A 201 5.99 11.63 -17.57
N LYS A 202 7.31 11.44 -17.67
CA LYS A 202 8.01 10.24 -17.20
C LYS A 202 9.46 10.59 -16.87
N ALA A 203 9.84 10.52 -15.60
CA ALA A 203 11.22 10.80 -15.19
C ALA A 203 12.13 9.64 -15.59
N LYS A 204 13.06 9.89 -16.51
CA LYS A 204 14.00 8.89 -17.05
C LYS A 204 15.45 9.25 -16.79
N SER A 205 15.80 10.53 -16.92
CA SER A 205 17.15 11.03 -16.73
C SER A 205 17.40 11.38 -15.27
N GLU A 206 18.67 11.56 -14.90
CA GLU A 206 19.03 12.04 -13.57
C GLU A 206 18.45 13.44 -13.28
N SER A 207 18.49 14.34 -14.26
CA SER A 207 17.92 15.69 -14.10
C SER A 207 16.41 15.64 -13.89
N ASP A 208 15.70 14.75 -14.58
CA ASP A 208 14.25 14.59 -14.38
C ASP A 208 13.95 14.09 -12.97
N ILE A 209 14.76 13.15 -12.46
CA ILE A 209 14.57 12.57 -11.12
C ILE A 209 14.86 13.62 -10.05
N LYS A 210 15.93 14.42 -10.22
CA LYS A 210 16.26 15.53 -9.31
C LYS A 210 15.14 16.58 -9.31
N ALA A 211 14.66 16.99 -10.48
CA ALA A 211 13.52 17.91 -10.60
C ALA A 211 12.25 17.34 -9.94
N LEU A 212 11.98 16.04 -10.12
CA LEU A 212 10.83 15.38 -9.48
C LEU A 212 10.94 15.40 -7.95
N VAL A 213 12.13 15.13 -7.40
CA VAL A 213 12.40 15.21 -5.96
C VAL A 213 12.21 16.63 -5.45
N GLU A 214 12.74 17.63 -6.16
CA GLU A 214 12.56 19.04 -5.81
C GLU A 214 11.08 19.45 -5.80
N LYS A 215 10.29 19.02 -6.79
CA LYS A 215 8.84 19.27 -6.80
C LYS A 215 8.12 18.57 -5.67
N LEU A 216 8.54 17.35 -5.32
CA LEU A 216 7.94 16.60 -4.21
C LEU A 216 8.22 17.27 -2.87
N THR A 217 9.43 17.77 -2.63
CA THR A 217 9.80 18.42 -1.37
C THR A 217 9.21 19.81 -1.21
N ASN A 218 8.89 20.49 -2.31
CA ASN A 218 8.37 21.87 -2.32
C ASN A 218 6.88 21.98 -2.68
N ILE A 219 6.14 20.87 -2.70
CA ILE A 219 4.71 20.91 -2.99
C ILE A 219 3.97 21.71 -1.90
N PRO A 220 3.18 22.75 -2.25
CA PRO A 220 2.40 23.53 -1.29
C PRO A 220 1.14 22.76 -0.89
N ILE A 221 1.30 21.74 -0.05
CA ILE A 221 0.27 20.73 0.17
C ILE A 221 -1.03 21.29 0.74
N GLU A 222 -0.96 22.40 1.45
CA GLU A 222 -2.11 23.12 2.04
C GLU A 222 -3.06 23.68 0.97
N ARG A 223 -2.65 23.73 -0.30
CA ARG A 223 -3.52 24.06 -1.44
C ARG A 223 -4.37 22.89 -1.91
N TYR A 224 -3.95 21.66 -1.58
CA TYR A 224 -4.53 20.42 -2.12
C TYR A 224 -5.13 19.53 -1.03
N ALA A 225 -4.91 19.84 0.24
CA ALA A 225 -5.47 19.10 1.36
C ALA A 225 -5.84 20.05 2.50
N PRO A 226 -6.97 19.80 3.21
CA PRO A 226 -7.27 20.48 4.46
C PRO A 226 -6.13 20.31 5.48
N LYS A 227 -6.00 21.27 6.40
CA LYS A 227 -4.90 21.28 7.40
C LYS A 227 -4.76 19.97 8.16
N GLU A 228 -5.87 19.36 8.56
CA GLU A 228 -5.93 18.06 9.25
C GLU A 228 -5.36 16.90 8.41
N PHE A 229 -5.52 16.97 7.08
CA PHE A 229 -5.12 15.92 6.14
C PHE A 229 -3.88 16.30 5.32
N ALA A 230 -3.11 17.32 5.72
CA ALA A 230 -1.92 17.77 5.00
C ALA A 230 -0.86 16.65 4.86
N GLU A 231 -0.60 15.88 5.93
CA GLU A 231 0.33 14.74 5.88
C GLU A 231 -0.18 13.59 5.00
N HIS A 232 -1.50 13.37 4.96
CA HIS A 232 -2.10 12.42 4.00
C HIS A 232 -1.86 12.88 2.57
N GLY A 233 -2.08 14.18 2.30
CA GLY A 233 -1.82 14.79 1.02
C GLY A 233 -0.36 14.62 0.56
N LYS A 234 0.61 14.78 1.46
CA LYS A 234 2.04 14.54 1.16
C LYS A 234 2.30 13.10 0.73
N LEU A 235 1.64 12.12 1.37
CA LEU A 235 1.75 10.73 0.97
C LEU A 235 1.13 10.48 -0.43
N TYR A 236 0.04 11.15 -0.79
CA TYR A 236 -0.48 11.11 -2.17
C TYR A 236 0.46 11.79 -3.17
N ALA A 237 1.10 12.90 -2.79
CA ALA A 237 2.13 13.52 -3.62
C ALA A 237 3.32 12.57 -3.88
N LEU A 238 3.76 11.82 -2.85
CA LEU A 238 4.78 10.78 -3.00
C LEU A 238 4.32 9.70 -3.99
N ARG A 239 3.09 9.16 -3.84
CA ARG A 239 2.53 8.17 -4.78
C ARG A 239 2.51 8.69 -6.22
N THR A 240 2.03 9.92 -6.43
CA THR A 240 1.97 10.55 -7.75
C THR A 240 3.37 10.74 -8.35
N ALA A 241 4.35 11.17 -7.56
CA ALA A 241 5.73 11.30 -8.01
C ALA A 241 6.32 9.93 -8.43
N LEU A 242 6.14 8.90 -7.61
CA LEU A 242 6.61 7.55 -7.91
C LEU A 242 5.99 6.96 -9.19
N GLN A 243 4.72 7.27 -9.47
CA GLN A 243 4.08 6.88 -10.72
C GLN A 243 4.77 7.47 -11.95
N LYS A 244 5.29 8.71 -11.88
CA LYS A 244 6.11 9.30 -12.96
C LYS A 244 7.39 8.51 -13.24
N MET A 245 7.80 7.66 -12.29
CA MET A 245 8.96 6.76 -12.43
C MET A 245 8.57 5.31 -12.78
N GLY A 246 7.29 4.94 -12.73
CA GLY A 246 6.84 3.55 -12.80
C GLY A 246 7.22 2.76 -11.55
N LEU A 247 7.19 3.42 -10.39
CA LEU A 247 7.39 2.85 -9.06
C LEU A 247 6.09 2.96 -8.26
N SER A 248 5.95 2.14 -7.21
CA SER A 248 4.83 2.15 -6.27
C SER A 248 5.34 1.78 -4.88
N ILE A 249 4.70 2.27 -3.83
CA ILE A 249 4.87 1.80 -2.44
C ILE A 249 3.71 0.92 -1.97
N ASP A 250 2.67 0.78 -2.80
CA ASP A 250 1.52 -0.07 -2.56
C ASP A 250 1.69 -1.36 -3.37
N ILE A 251 1.55 -2.51 -2.71
CA ILE A 251 1.63 -3.83 -3.34
C ILE A 251 0.45 -4.01 -4.29
N PRO A 252 0.68 -4.35 -5.58
CA PRO A 252 -0.40 -4.48 -6.56
C PRO A 252 -1.17 -5.80 -6.36
N SER A 253 -2.40 -5.73 -5.85
CA SER A 253 -3.21 -6.92 -5.56
C SER A 253 -3.49 -7.75 -6.82
N LYS A 254 -3.68 -7.09 -7.96
CA LYS A 254 -3.90 -7.71 -9.27
C LYS A 254 -2.74 -8.57 -9.76
N SER A 255 -1.51 -8.26 -9.35
CA SER A 255 -0.36 -9.09 -9.71
C SER A 255 -0.38 -10.42 -8.96
N LEU A 256 -0.71 -10.38 -7.67
CA LEU A 256 -0.90 -11.59 -6.85
C LEU A 256 -2.13 -12.40 -7.30
N GLU A 257 -3.23 -11.73 -7.64
CA GLU A 257 -4.43 -12.36 -8.20
C GLU A 257 -4.11 -13.19 -9.45
N LYS A 258 -3.46 -12.57 -10.44
CA LYS A 258 -3.07 -13.25 -11.68
C LYS A 258 -2.05 -14.36 -11.50
N TYR A 259 -1.23 -14.25 -10.47
CA TYR A 259 -0.28 -15.30 -10.09
C TYR A 259 -1.06 -16.52 -9.58
N LEU A 260 -1.97 -16.30 -8.62
CA LEU A 260 -2.78 -17.35 -7.99
C LEU A 260 -3.77 -18.03 -8.95
N GLU A 261 -4.21 -17.37 -10.03
CA GLU A 261 -5.03 -18.00 -11.09
C GLU A 261 -4.32 -19.13 -11.86
N LYS A 262 -2.99 -19.24 -11.72
CA LYS A 262 -2.14 -20.10 -12.55
C LYS A 262 -1.34 -21.13 -11.75
N VAL A 263 -1.40 -21.07 -10.43
CA VAL A 263 -0.68 -21.95 -9.50
C VAL A 263 -1.64 -23.02 -8.97
#